data_AF-A0A8H7FU97-F1
#
_entry.id   AF-A0A8H7FU97-F1
#
_cell.length_a   1.000
_cell.length_b   1.000
_cell.length_c   1.000
_cell.angle_alpha   90.00
_cell.angle_beta   90.00
_cell.angle_gamma   90.00
#
_symmetry.space_group_name_H-M   'P 1'
#
loop_
_entity.id
_entity.type
_entity.pdbx_description
1 polymer ?
#
loop_
_entity_poly.entity_id
_entity_poly.type
_entity_poly.pdbx_seq_one_letter_code
_entity_poly.pdbx_strand_id
1 'polypeptide(L)'
;MSVVPRYEPLYHRACAFLEILYSGPPPSYNYEPAPEPDPLSENDVWGEVEQNSIPNKYRTQWESGLASRKAQEKIRELEWEDQMAKKHEQEHTREIEWDHQMQRTREQERLRESNWEHQMEERSKQEQTREMEWEHQMEEAREQERARESDWEHQMAERSKQEQTREMEWEHQMEEAREQERARESDWEHQMAERCKQEHMREMAWEQQMEETREQERVRENEWAREMQERLELEHQRQQDWELELQTRREEWERSLAAQKARERQREQAWERQMKEKREDERVRERQWHLDQAERERLGLFWAQPTAGRCSSHGVRDYSAKLLNAAPYHYNWLEPCMEIPIDIQGKPRNASRCEQKGNVGSIVQLPIASCAD
;
A
#
# COMPACT_ATOMS: atom_id res chain seq x y z
N MET A 1 -16.44 11.66 26.21
CA MET A 1 -17.47 11.36 27.22
C MET A 1 -17.19 12.23 28.44
N SER A 2 -17.81 13.41 28.50
CA SER A 2 -17.71 14.31 29.64
C SER A 2 -19.12 14.63 30.06
N VAL A 3 -19.48 14.19 31.26
CA VAL A 3 -20.78 14.36 31.90
C VAL A 3 -20.60 15.38 33.02
N VAL A 4 -21.69 16.10 33.33
CA VAL A 4 -21.91 17.06 34.44
C VAL A 4 -21.56 18.51 34.02
N PRO A 5 -22.37 19.56 34.35
CA PRO A 5 -23.27 19.68 35.50
C PRO A 5 -24.70 20.19 35.26
N ARG A 6 -25.60 19.88 36.20
CA ARG A 6 -26.60 20.83 36.72
C ARG A 6 -26.98 20.44 38.15
N TYR A 7 -26.58 21.29 39.09
CA TYR A 7 -27.15 21.39 40.42
C TYR A 7 -28.11 22.59 40.40
N GLU A 8 -29.26 22.48 41.08
CA GLU A 8 -29.58 23.44 42.15
C GLU A 8 -30.69 22.92 43.07
N PRO A 9 -30.66 23.27 44.38
CA PRO A 9 -31.50 22.68 45.41
C PRO A 9 -32.71 23.56 45.80
N LEU A 10 -33.80 22.90 46.16
CA LEU A 10 -35.02 23.49 46.73
C LEU A 10 -34.87 23.60 48.26
N TYR A 11 -34.78 24.81 48.80
CA TYR A 11 -35.12 25.11 50.20
C TYR A 11 -35.45 26.61 50.37
N HIS A 12 -36.68 26.94 50.77
CA HIS A 12 -37.02 28.00 51.74
C HIS A 12 -38.53 27.88 52.06
N ARG A 13 -38.89 27.30 53.22
CA ARG A 13 -39.24 27.99 54.48
C ARG A 13 -40.42 28.97 54.34
N ALA A 14 -41.62 28.44 54.53
CA ALA A 14 -42.80 29.21 54.90
C ALA A 14 -42.74 29.50 56.42
N CYS A 15 -42.69 30.77 56.79
CA CYS A 15 -42.96 31.24 58.14
C CYS A 15 -44.34 31.93 58.14
N ALA A 16 -45.25 31.39 58.93
CA ALA A 16 -46.42 32.07 59.46
C ALA A 16 -46.01 33.33 60.24
N PHE A 17 -46.89 34.33 60.39
CA PHE A 17 -47.15 35.03 61.66
C PHE A 17 -48.25 36.12 61.52
N LEU A 18 -49.34 35.91 62.28
CA LEU A 18 -50.28 36.85 62.94
C LEU A 18 -51.24 37.78 62.16
N GLU A 19 -52.50 37.33 62.12
CA GLU A 19 -53.68 38.15 62.45
C GLU A 19 -53.68 38.51 63.95
N ILE A 20 -53.91 39.79 64.31
CA ILE A 20 -54.56 40.16 65.58
C ILE A 20 -55.46 41.36 65.35
N LEU A 21 -56.75 41.11 65.52
CA LEU A 21 -57.84 42.06 65.72
C LEU A 21 -57.66 42.80 67.06
N TYR A 22 -57.77 44.13 67.10
CA TYR A 22 -57.99 44.87 68.34
C TYR A 22 -59.25 45.71 68.27
N SER A 23 -60.20 45.31 69.11
CA SER A 23 -61.51 45.92 69.35
C SER A 23 -61.45 46.92 70.51
N GLY A 24 -61.84 48.18 70.27
CA GLY A 24 -62.47 49.19 71.18
C GLY A 24 -61.88 49.48 72.59
N PRO A 25 -62.53 50.30 73.45
CA PRO A 25 -63.61 51.29 73.25
C PRO A 25 -63.38 52.64 74.05
N PRO A 26 -64.37 53.42 74.58
CA PRO A 26 -64.53 54.89 74.44
C PRO A 26 -64.38 55.66 75.79
N PRO A 27 -64.83 56.94 76.06
CA PRO A 27 -66.25 57.37 76.19
C PRO A 27 -66.57 58.87 75.86
N SER A 28 -67.80 59.24 75.43
CA SER A 28 -68.92 59.89 76.16
C SER A 28 -68.66 61.22 76.91
N TYR A 29 -69.40 62.30 76.59
CA TYR A 29 -70.01 63.30 77.51
C TYR A 29 -71.03 64.14 76.69
N ASN A 30 -72.35 64.00 76.88
CA ASN A 30 -73.29 64.75 77.74
C ASN A 30 -73.36 66.28 77.49
N TYR A 31 -74.54 66.75 77.05
CA TYR A 31 -74.98 68.15 77.18
C TYR A 31 -76.47 68.18 77.58
N GLU A 32 -76.73 68.70 78.79
CA GLU A 32 -78.01 69.24 79.28
C GLU A 32 -78.05 70.75 78.96
N PRO A 33 -79.24 71.31 78.68
CA PRO A 33 -79.45 72.73 78.98
C PRO A 33 -80.80 73.00 79.66
N ALA A 34 -80.76 73.87 80.67
CA ALA A 34 -81.88 74.65 81.22
C ALA A 34 -81.29 75.78 82.11
N PRO A 35 -82.02 76.83 82.51
CA PRO A 35 -83.28 77.40 81.99
C PRO A 35 -83.22 78.94 81.81
N GLU A 36 -84.26 79.55 81.22
CA GLU A 36 -84.61 80.97 81.44
C GLU A 36 -86.08 81.08 81.87
N PRO A 37 -86.41 81.95 82.86
CA PRO A 37 -87.79 82.31 83.17
C PRO A 37 -88.16 83.73 82.68
N ASP A 38 -89.46 83.85 82.45
CA ASP A 38 -90.26 84.94 81.88
C ASP A 38 -90.09 86.36 82.47
N PRO A 39 -90.48 87.41 81.71
CA PRO A 39 -90.71 88.74 82.21
C PRO A 39 -92.16 88.93 82.72
N LEU A 40 -92.25 89.78 83.72
CA LEU A 40 -93.44 90.33 84.36
C LEU A 40 -94.46 90.91 83.37
N SER A 41 -95.73 90.86 83.74
CA SER A 41 -96.68 91.94 83.47
C SER A 41 -97.74 91.98 84.56
N GLU A 42 -97.69 93.04 85.36
CA GLU A 42 -98.79 93.56 86.14
C GLU A 42 -100.03 93.84 85.27
N ASN A 43 -101.20 93.69 85.88
CA ASN A 43 -102.35 94.57 85.70
C ASN A 43 -103.31 94.35 86.89
N ASP A 44 -103.06 95.10 87.95
CA ASP A 44 -103.93 96.18 88.42
C ASP A 44 -105.48 96.06 88.36
N VAL A 45 -106.09 96.62 89.41
CA VAL A 45 -107.42 97.30 89.48
C VAL A 45 -108.64 96.48 89.94
N TRP A 46 -108.97 96.50 91.24
CA TRP A 46 -109.76 97.48 92.03
C TRP A 46 -111.27 97.20 92.02
N GLY A 47 -111.80 96.85 93.19
CA GLY A 47 -113.22 96.84 93.50
C GLY A 47 -113.65 98.11 94.25
N GLU A 48 -114.79 98.67 93.83
CA GLU A 48 -115.57 99.71 94.49
C GLU A 48 -116.40 99.14 95.64
N VAL A 49 -116.48 99.81 96.80
CA VAL A 49 -117.69 99.89 97.65
C VAL A 49 -117.69 101.21 98.47
N GLU A 50 -118.67 102.06 98.12
CA GLU A 50 -119.50 102.98 98.94
C GLU A 50 -118.95 103.49 100.29
N GLN A 51 -118.60 104.78 100.39
CA GLN A 51 -119.49 105.90 100.77
C GLN A 51 -120.28 105.69 102.07
N ASN A 52 -119.72 106.17 103.19
CA ASN A 52 -120.52 106.77 104.25
C ASN A 52 -119.79 107.98 104.86
N SER A 53 -120.58 109.06 104.96
CA SER A 53 -120.26 110.43 105.36
C SER A 53 -119.67 110.55 106.77
N ILE A 54 -119.15 111.75 107.10
CA ILE A 54 -118.79 112.35 108.44
C ILE A 54 -117.29 112.77 108.50
N PRO A 55 -116.88 113.92 109.07
CA PRO A 55 -117.36 115.31 109.01
C PRO A 55 -116.21 116.32 108.70
N ASN A 56 -116.57 117.58 108.47
CA ASN A 56 -115.77 118.68 107.90
C ASN A 56 -114.67 119.29 108.84
N LYS A 57 -113.84 118.47 109.50
CA LYS A 57 -112.79 118.95 110.44
C LYS A 57 -111.39 118.33 110.30
N TYR A 58 -111.19 117.37 109.39
CA TYR A 58 -109.89 116.64 109.25
C TYR A 58 -109.18 116.81 107.89
N ARG A 59 -109.67 117.69 107.01
CA ARG A 59 -109.12 117.93 105.66
C ARG A 59 -107.65 118.37 105.67
N THR A 60 -107.24 119.16 106.65
CA THR A 60 -105.84 119.62 106.80
C THR A 60 -104.89 118.53 107.31
N GLN A 61 -105.39 117.53 108.04
CA GLN A 61 -104.58 116.40 108.51
C GLN A 61 -104.29 115.42 107.36
N TRP A 62 -105.27 115.21 106.46
CA TRP A 62 -105.12 114.36 105.28
C TRP A 62 -104.16 114.95 104.22
N GLU A 63 -104.24 116.26 103.99
CA GLU A 63 -103.32 116.97 103.07
C GLU A 63 -101.87 116.93 103.58
N SER A 64 -101.65 117.00 104.91
CA SER A 64 -100.31 116.82 105.51
C SER A 64 -99.79 115.37 105.39
N GLY A 65 -100.67 114.37 105.53
CA GLY A 65 -100.31 112.95 105.39
C GLY A 65 -100.07 112.51 103.94
N LEU A 66 -100.68 113.17 102.96
CA LEU A 66 -100.44 112.90 101.53
C LEU A 66 -99.13 113.54 101.06
N ALA A 67 -98.82 114.75 101.53
CA ALA A 67 -97.54 115.39 101.30
C ALA A 67 -96.38 114.58 101.91
N SER A 68 -96.57 114.02 103.11
CA SER A 68 -95.57 113.15 103.75
C SER A 68 -95.37 111.81 103.01
N ARG A 69 -96.44 111.22 102.45
CA ARG A 69 -96.33 109.99 101.63
C ARG A 69 -95.66 110.26 100.28
N LYS A 70 -96.00 111.35 99.61
CA LYS A 70 -95.30 111.78 98.38
C LYS A 70 -93.83 112.06 98.63
N ALA A 71 -93.49 112.65 99.79
CA ALA A 71 -92.09 112.86 100.17
C ALA A 71 -91.35 111.54 100.43
N GLN A 72 -91.99 110.56 101.09
CA GLN A 72 -91.41 109.22 101.29
C GLN A 72 -91.27 108.43 99.99
N GLU A 73 -92.25 108.49 99.09
CA GLU A 73 -92.14 107.88 97.77
C GLU A 73 -91.02 108.53 96.95
N LYS A 74 -90.86 109.86 97.02
CA LYS A 74 -89.76 110.57 96.37
C LYS A 74 -88.39 110.16 96.91
N ILE A 75 -88.27 109.98 98.24
CA ILE A 75 -87.04 109.49 98.86
C ILE A 75 -86.76 108.06 98.41
N ARG A 76 -87.77 107.19 98.41
CA ARG A 76 -87.62 105.80 97.97
C ARG A 76 -87.31 105.69 96.47
N GLU A 77 -87.86 106.58 95.64
CA GLU A 77 -87.56 106.71 94.22
C GLU A 77 -86.10 107.14 94.02
N LEU A 78 -85.63 108.16 94.73
CA LEU A 78 -84.23 108.59 94.70
C LEU A 78 -83.27 107.51 95.23
N GLU A 79 -83.66 106.79 96.28
CA GLU A 79 -82.89 105.65 96.82
C GLU A 79 -82.84 104.49 95.81
N TRP A 80 -83.95 104.22 95.11
CA TRP A 80 -84.00 103.21 94.06
C TRP A 80 -83.18 103.63 92.83
N GLU A 81 -83.25 104.89 92.42
CA GLU A 81 -82.42 105.47 91.37
C GLU A 81 -80.93 105.40 91.73
N ASP A 82 -80.54 105.75 92.97
CA ASP A 82 -79.16 105.64 93.46
C ASP A 82 -78.69 104.16 93.52
N GLN A 83 -79.58 103.25 93.94
CA GLN A 83 -79.27 101.83 93.97
C GLN A 83 -79.12 101.23 92.57
N MET A 84 -79.95 101.65 91.62
CA MET A 84 -79.86 101.26 90.21
C MET A 84 -78.64 101.89 89.54
N ALA A 85 -78.28 103.14 89.85
CA ALA A 85 -77.07 103.78 89.37
C ALA A 85 -75.81 103.05 89.87
N LYS A 86 -75.77 102.68 91.16
CA LYS A 86 -74.68 101.87 91.74
C LYS A 86 -74.59 100.48 91.12
N LYS A 87 -75.74 99.84 90.85
CA LYS A 87 -75.78 98.54 90.18
C LYS A 87 -75.28 98.64 88.74
N HIS A 88 -75.72 99.66 88.01
CA HIS A 88 -75.26 99.95 86.66
C HIS A 88 -73.77 100.25 86.63
N GLU A 89 -73.25 101.00 87.61
CA GLU A 89 -71.81 101.25 87.76
C GLU A 89 -71.03 99.95 88.02
N GLN A 90 -71.54 99.07 88.88
CA GLN A 90 -70.94 97.76 89.14
C GLN A 90 -71.00 96.81 87.93
N GLU A 91 -72.09 96.85 87.16
CA GLU A 91 -72.22 96.07 85.92
C GLU A 91 -71.28 96.62 84.84
N HIS A 92 -71.16 97.94 84.73
CA HIS A 92 -70.22 98.59 83.82
C HIS A 92 -68.76 98.31 84.19
N THR A 93 -68.39 98.30 85.47
CA THR A 93 -67.03 97.88 85.88
C THR A 93 -66.77 96.41 85.60
N ARG A 94 -67.77 95.53 85.84
CA ARG A 94 -67.67 94.11 85.49
C ARG A 94 -67.54 93.90 83.97
N GLU A 95 -68.25 94.67 83.17
CA GLU A 95 -68.17 94.63 81.71
C GLU A 95 -66.78 95.07 81.23
N ILE A 96 -66.23 96.16 81.77
CA ILE A 96 -64.86 96.59 81.48
C ILE A 96 -63.83 95.53 81.92
N GLU A 97 -64.00 94.96 83.11
CA GLU A 97 -63.11 93.89 83.60
C GLU A 97 -63.20 92.64 82.73
N TRP A 98 -64.40 92.26 82.30
CA TRP A 98 -64.64 91.14 81.39
C TRP A 98 -64.06 91.41 80.01
N ASP A 99 -64.21 92.61 79.45
CA ASP A 99 -63.61 93.02 78.18
C ASP A 99 -62.09 93.02 78.25
N HIS A 100 -61.50 93.54 79.33
CA HIS A 100 -60.06 93.46 79.54
C HIS A 100 -59.57 92.02 79.72
N GLN A 101 -60.34 91.16 80.40
CA GLN A 101 -60.04 89.74 80.51
C GLN A 101 -60.09 89.06 79.12
N MET A 102 -61.13 89.34 78.33
CA MET A 102 -61.28 88.81 76.99
C MET A 102 -60.20 89.32 76.03
N GLN A 103 -59.78 90.58 76.14
CA GLN A 103 -58.64 91.11 75.40
C GLN A 103 -57.33 90.39 75.78
N ARG A 104 -57.06 90.16 77.06
CA ARG A 104 -55.89 89.39 77.50
C ARG A 104 -55.90 87.96 76.97
N THR A 105 -57.06 87.29 76.98
CA THR A 105 -57.21 85.93 76.43
C THR A 105 -56.96 85.92 74.92
N ARG A 106 -57.54 86.86 74.17
CA ARG A 106 -57.30 87.00 72.71
C ARG A 106 -55.84 87.34 72.40
N GLU A 107 -55.19 88.16 73.21
CA GLU A 107 -53.75 88.43 73.09
C GLU A 107 -52.91 87.17 73.34
N GLN A 108 -53.27 86.41 74.37
CA GLN A 108 -52.60 85.15 74.68
C GLN A 108 -52.80 84.11 73.59
N GLU A 109 -53.99 84.03 72.98
CA GLU A 109 -54.26 83.17 71.82
C GLU A 109 -53.47 83.60 70.61
N ARG A 110 -53.44 84.91 70.26
CA ARG A 110 -52.61 85.42 69.17
C ARG A 110 -51.12 85.11 69.35
N LEU A 111 -50.61 85.22 70.58
CA LEU A 111 -49.22 84.85 70.87
C LEU A 111 -48.98 83.35 70.75
N ARG A 112 -49.95 82.52 71.16
CA ARG A 112 -49.88 81.06 70.97
C ARG A 112 -49.91 80.68 69.50
N GLU A 113 -50.79 81.30 68.71
CA GLU A 113 -50.89 81.10 67.27
C GLU A 113 -49.59 81.54 66.58
N SER A 114 -49.10 82.74 66.85
CA SER A 114 -47.84 83.22 66.27
C SER A 114 -46.64 82.34 66.66
N ASN A 115 -46.59 81.86 67.91
CA ASN A 115 -45.54 80.94 68.34
C ASN A 115 -45.68 79.55 67.67
N TRP A 116 -46.92 79.07 67.48
CA TRP A 116 -47.19 77.83 66.78
C TRP A 116 -46.83 77.93 65.29
N GLU A 117 -47.20 79.03 64.62
CA GLU A 117 -46.82 79.33 63.24
C GLU A 117 -45.30 79.38 63.09
N HIS A 118 -44.61 80.11 63.96
CA HIS A 118 -43.14 80.17 63.95
C HIS A 118 -42.52 78.79 64.16
N GLN A 119 -43.05 77.99 65.11
CA GLN A 119 -42.57 76.63 65.33
C GLN A 119 -42.81 75.72 64.12
N MET A 120 -43.96 75.84 63.45
CA MET A 120 -44.27 75.08 62.24
C MET A 120 -43.42 75.53 61.06
N GLU A 121 -43.13 76.81 60.94
CA GLU A 121 -42.23 77.36 59.92
C GLU A 121 -40.80 76.87 60.12
N GLU A 122 -40.28 76.90 61.36
CA GLU A 122 -38.96 76.36 61.68
C GLU A 122 -38.89 74.84 61.48
N ARG A 123 -39.94 74.11 61.83
CA ARG A 123 -40.03 72.67 61.53
C ARG A 123 -40.04 72.42 60.02
N SER A 124 -40.80 73.21 59.27
CA SER A 124 -40.86 73.13 57.81
C SER A 124 -39.50 73.40 57.16
N LYS A 125 -38.78 74.43 57.63
CA LYS A 125 -37.39 74.70 57.20
C LYS A 125 -36.45 73.54 57.52
N GLN A 126 -36.56 72.95 58.71
CA GLN A 126 -35.75 71.78 59.08
C GLN A 126 -36.09 70.55 58.24
N GLU A 127 -37.35 70.33 57.91
CA GLU A 127 -37.76 69.25 56.99
C GLU A 127 -37.21 69.49 55.59
N GLN A 128 -37.29 70.73 55.08
CA GLN A 128 -36.70 71.09 53.79
C GLN A 128 -35.18 70.91 53.75
N THR A 129 -34.44 71.28 54.81
CA THR A 129 -32.99 71.04 54.83
C THR A 129 -32.67 69.56 54.86
N ARG A 130 -33.43 68.76 55.62
CA ARG A 130 -33.25 67.30 55.65
C ARG A 130 -33.58 66.67 54.31
N GLU A 131 -34.59 67.19 53.61
CA GLU A 131 -34.96 66.73 52.26
C GLU A 131 -33.84 67.03 51.26
N MET A 132 -33.32 68.27 51.22
CA MET A 132 -32.18 68.62 50.36
C MET A 132 -30.91 67.82 50.71
N GLU A 133 -30.62 67.60 51.99
CA GLU A 133 -29.50 66.76 52.44
C GLU A 133 -29.67 65.31 51.97
N TRP A 134 -30.89 64.77 52.07
CA TRP A 134 -31.21 63.42 51.61
C TRP A 134 -31.12 63.31 50.09
N GLU A 135 -31.64 64.29 49.34
CA GLU A 135 -31.51 64.35 47.88
C GLU A 135 -30.05 64.43 47.45
N HIS A 136 -29.24 65.27 48.10
CA HIS A 136 -27.81 65.35 47.85
C HIS A 136 -27.11 64.01 48.12
N GLN A 137 -27.40 63.35 49.26
CA GLN A 137 -26.84 62.03 49.57
C GLN A 137 -27.26 60.97 48.55
N MET A 138 -28.50 60.98 48.10
CA MET A 138 -28.99 60.06 47.08
C MET A 138 -28.34 60.33 45.71
N GLU A 139 -28.11 61.58 45.35
CA GLU A 139 -27.41 61.91 44.11
C GLU A 139 -25.94 61.52 44.17
N GLU A 140 -25.26 61.75 45.30
CA GLU A 140 -23.89 61.29 45.52
C GLU A 140 -23.81 59.76 45.46
N ALA A 141 -24.79 59.04 46.02
CA ALA A 141 -24.86 57.59 45.92
C ALA A 141 -25.05 57.11 44.47
N ARG A 142 -25.90 57.78 43.69
CA ARG A 142 -26.09 57.49 42.25
C ARG A 142 -24.82 57.79 41.45
N GLU A 143 -24.12 58.87 41.75
CA GLU A 143 -22.83 59.20 41.13
C GLU A 143 -21.77 58.14 41.43
N GLN A 144 -21.72 57.65 42.68
CA GLN A 144 -20.84 56.54 43.04
C GLN A 144 -21.21 55.25 42.31
N GLU A 145 -22.50 54.93 42.14
CA GLU A 145 -22.93 53.77 41.35
C GLU A 145 -22.55 53.93 39.88
N ARG A 146 -22.78 55.09 39.27
CA ARG A 146 -22.36 55.39 37.89
C ARG A 146 -20.85 55.26 37.70
N ALA A 147 -20.06 55.72 38.68
CA ALA A 147 -18.60 55.59 38.65
C ALA A 147 -18.17 54.12 38.73
N ARG A 148 -18.78 53.33 39.63
CA ARG A 148 -18.50 51.88 39.74
C ARG A 148 -18.90 51.12 38.48
N GLU A 149 -20.04 51.47 37.88
CA GLU A 149 -20.50 50.89 36.64
C GLU A 149 -19.52 51.21 35.50
N SER A 150 -19.09 52.47 35.37
CA SER A 150 -18.10 52.88 34.37
C SER A 150 -16.74 52.18 34.57
N ASP A 151 -16.27 52.05 35.81
CA ASP A 151 -15.04 51.32 36.14
C ASP A 151 -15.15 49.83 35.80
N TRP A 152 -16.31 49.23 36.07
CA TRP A 152 -16.59 47.83 35.74
C TRP A 152 -16.64 47.62 34.23
N GLU A 153 -17.33 48.49 33.48
CA GLU A 153 -17.36 48.47 32.02
C GLU A 153 -15.95 48.61 31.43
N HIS A 154 -15.15 49.55 31.93
CA HIS A 154 -13.77 49.72 31.49
C HIS A 154 -12.92 48.47 31.76
N GLN A 155 -13.04 47.88 32.96
CA GLN A 155 -12.33 46.66 33.31
C GLN A 155 -12.74 45.47 32.43
N MET A 156 -14.04 45.32 32.14
CA MET A 156 -14.53 44.27 31.26
C MET A 156 -14.09 44.47 29.82
N ALA A 157 -14.08 45.72 29.34
CA ALA A 157 -13.57 46.06 28.02
C ALA A 157 -12.07 45.75 27.89
N GLU A 158 -11.25 46.09 28.90
CA GLU A 158 -9.82 45.75 28.87
C GLU A 158 -9.57 44.25 28.98
N ARG A 159 -10.34 43.52 29.81
CA ARG A 159 -10.27 42.06 29.85
C ARG A 159 -10.63 41.45 28.48
N SER A 160 -11.70 41.95 27.85
CA SER A 160 -12.12 41.48 26.53
C SER A 160 -11.05 41.73 25.47
N LYS A 161 -10.41 42.91 25.47
CA LYS A 161 -9.26 43.19 24.58
C LYS A 161 -8.09 42.24 24.84
N GLN A 162 -7.77 41.96 26.09
CA GLN A 162 -6.69 41.02 26.45
C GLN A 162 -7.01 39.60 25.98
N GLU A 163 -8.26 39.15 26.14
CA GLU A 163 -8.70 37.85 25.63
C GLU A 163 -8.60 37.80 24.10
N GLN A 164 -9.06 38.83 23.39
CA GLN A 164 -8.91 38.93 21.93
C GLN A 164 -7.44 38.90 21.48
N THR A 165 -6.53 39.59 22.19
CA THR A 165 -5.10 39.54 21.84
C THR A 165 -4.53 38.14 22.03
N ARG A 166 -4.92 37.44 23.10
CA ARG A 166 -4.46 36.07 23.36
C ARG A 166 -5.04 35.08 22.35
N GLU A 167 -6.27 35.31 21.91
CA GLU A 167 -6.90 34.52 20.85
C GLU A 167 -6.15 34.69 19.52
N MET A 168 -5.87 35.93 19.09
CA MET A 168 -5.09 36.20 17.89
C MET A 168 -3.65 35.64 17.98
N GLU A 169 -2.99 35.76 19.12
CA GLU A 169 -1.66 35.17 19.35
C GLU A 169 -1.71 33.64 19.24
N TRP A 170 -2.74 33.01 19.80
CA TRP A 170 -2.93 31.57 19.72
C TRP A 170 -3.24 31.13 18.29
N GLU A 171 -4.09 31.85 17.56
CA GLU A 171 -4.38 31.59 16.14
C GLU A 171 -3.12 31.70 15.29
N HIS A 172 -2.30 32.74 15.49
CA HIS A 172 -1.03 32.90 14.80
C HIS A 172 -0.08 31.73 15.09
N GLN A 173 0.07 31.33 16.36
CA GLN A 173 0.91 30.17 16.73
C GLN A 173 0.41 28.86 16.09
N MET A 174 -0.90 28.67 16.05
CA MET A 174 -1.50 27.49 15.40
C MET A 174 -1.29 27.50 13.88
N GLU A 175 -1.38 28.66 13.23
CA GLU A 175 -1.10 28.77 11.80
C GLU A 175 0.38 28.54 11.49
N GLU A 176 1.29 29.10 12.29
CA GLU A 176 2.73 28.84 12.18
C GLU A 176 3.04 27.34 12.37
N ALA A 177 2.39 26.68 13.32
CA ALA A 177 2.52 25.24 13.52
C ALA A 177 2.04 24.43 12.30
N ARG A 178 0.91 24.81 11.69
CA ARG A 178 0.41 24.19 10.45
C ARG A 178 1.34 24.45 9.27
N GLU A 179 1.92 25.63 9.15
CA GLU A 179 2.92 25.93 8.12
C GLU A 179 4.18 25.09 8.29
N GLN A 180 4.66 24.93 9.52
CA GLN A 180 5.78 24.04 9.82
C GLN A 180 5.46 22.57 9.48
N GLU A 181 4.25 22.11 9.76
CA GLU A 181 3.82 20.75 9.40
C GLU A 181 3.76 20.57 7.88
N ARG A 182 3.16 21.52 7.15
CA ARG A 182 3.16 21.53 5.67
C ARG A 182 4.57 21.53 5.07
N ALA A 183 5.49 22.30 5.66
CA ALA A 183 6.88 22.32 5.22
C ALA A 183 7.57 20.96 5.42
N ARG A 184 7.38 20.34 6.59
CA ARG A 184 7.91 18.99 6.88
C ARG A 184 7.33 17.93 5.96
N GLU A 185 6.03 18.01 5.68
CA GLU A 185 5.36 17.10 4.75
C GLU A 185 5.94 17.25 3.34
N SER A 186 6.08 18.48 2.84
CA SER A 186 6.69 18.75 1.53
C SER A 186 8.15 18.28 1.45
N ASP A 187 8.95 18.52 2.49
CA ASP A 187 10.33 18.02 2.58
C ASP A 187 10.40 16.49 2.59
N TRP A 188 9.45 15.84 3.27
CA TRP A 188 9.35 14.38 3.29
C TRP A 188 8.94 13.82 1.93
N GLU A 189 7.95 14.41 1.27
CA GLU A 189 7.53 14.05 -0.09
C GLU A 189 8.68 14.20 -1.09
N HIS A 190 9.42 15.31 -1.02
CA HIS A 190 10.58 15.53 -1.88
C HIS A 190 11.66 14.46 -1.67
N GLN A 191 11.98 14.15 -0.41
CA GLN A 191 12.95 13.09 -0.08
C GLN A 191 12.51 11.71 -0.57
N MET A 192 11.22 11.38 -0.42
CA MET A 192 10.69 10.12 -0.90
C MET A 192 10.70 10.04 -2.43
N ALA A 193 10.36 11.13 -3.12
CA ALA A 193 10.43 11.20 -4.58
C ALA A 193 11.87 11.01 -5.08
N GLU A 194 12.86 11.64 -4.45
CA GLU A 194 14.27 11.44 -4.80
C GLU A 194 14.75 10.01 -4.52
N ARG A 195 14.31 9.39 -3.42
CA ARG A 195 14.60 7.97 -3.16
C ARG A 195 14.00 7.07 -4.24
N CYS A 196 12.75 7.27 -4.61
CA CYS A 196 12.11 6.51 -5.69
C CYS A 196 12.84 6.68 -7.02
N LYS A 197 13.29 7.89 -7.36
CA LYS A 197 14.11 8.13 -8.56
C LYS A 197 15.43 7.37 -8.50
N GLN A 198 16.12 7.37 -7.35
CA GLN A 198 17.37 6.63 -7.18
C GLN A 198 17.18 5.12 -7.29
N GLU A 199 16.13 4.58 -6.68
CA GLU A 199 15.78 3.16 -6.77
C GLU A 199 15.43 2.78 -8.22
N HIS A 200 14.64 3.60 -8.91
CA HIS A 200 14.32 3.38 -10.31
C HIS A 200 15.57 3.42 -11.21
N MET A 201 16.50 4.36 -10.98
CA MET A 201 17.77 4.38 -11.71
C MET A 201 18.62 3.12 -11.45
N ARG A 202 18.62 2.59 -10.21
CA ARG A 202 19.31 1.34 -9.89
C ARG A 202 18.67 0.13 -10.57
N GLU A 203 17.34 0.09 -10.61
CA GLU A 203 16.58 -0.96 -11.30
C GLU A 203 16.88 -0.96 -12.80
N MET A 204 16.80 0.20 -13.45
CA MET A 204 17.15 0.34 -14.88
C MET A 204 18.60 -0.06 -15.16
N ALA A 205 19.55 0.33 -14.30
CA ALA A 205 20.95 -0.06 -14.44
C ALA A 205 21.15 -1.58 -14.28
N TRP A 206 20.43 -2.19 -13.34
CA TRP A 206 20.46 -3.64 -13.12
C TRP A 206 19.84 -4.39 -14.32
N GLU A 207 18.70 -3.93 -14.84
CA GLU A 207 18.08 -4.50 -16.04
C GLU A 207 19.02 -4.44 -17.25
N GLN A 208 19.68 -3.29 -17.46
CA GLN A 208 20.66 -3.13 -18.53
C GLN A 208 21.83 -4.11 -18.38
N GLN A 209 22.36 -4.26 -17.16
CA GLN A 209 23.43 -5.22 -16.88
C GLN A 209 22.99 -6.67 -17.14
N MET A 210 21.76 -7.02 -16.75
CA MET A 210 21.21 -8.35 -16.98
C MET A 210 21.01 -8.63 -18.47
N GLU A 211 20.56 -7.64 -19.24
CA GLU A 211 20.40 -7.79 -20.69
C GLU A 211 21.76 -7.94 -21.39
N GLU A 212 22.77 -7.15 -21.01
CA GLU A 212 24.13 -7.33 -21.51
C GLU A 212 24.67 -8.73 -21.20
N THR A 213 24.41 -9.23 -19.99
CA THR A 213 24.82 -10.59 -19.59
C THR A 213 24.14 -11.65 -20.46
N ARG A 214 22.83 -11.53 -20.71
CA ARG A 214 22.09 -12.43 -21.61
C ARG A 214 22.61 -12.36 -23.04
N GLU A 215 22.95 -11.17 -23.52
CA GLU A 215 23.51 -11.00 -24.87
C GLU A 215 24.88 -11.66 -24.97
N GLN A 216 25.74 -11.52 -23.95
CA GLN A 216 27.01 -12.24 -23.87
C GLN A 216 26.82 -13.76 -23.86
N GLU A 217 25.84 -14.28 -23.13
CA GLU A 217 25.52 -15.71 -23.14
C GLU A 217 25.06 -16.16 -24.53
N ARG A 218 24.18 -15.42 -25.19
CA ARG A 218 23.74 -15.72 -26.57
C ARG A 218 24.89 -15.73 -27.55
N VAL A 219 25.83 -14.78 -27.44
CA VAL A 219 27.04 -14.76 -28.29
C VAL A 219 27.86 -16.02 -28.06
N ARG A 220 28.11 -16.40 -26.79
CA ARG A 220 28.84 -17.64 -26.46
C ARG A 220 28.14 -18.89 -26.97
N GLU A 221 26.82 -18.98 -26.82
CA GLU A 221 26.03 -20.11 -27.33
C GLU A 221 26.13 -20.21 -28.85
N ASN A 222 26.05 -19.08 -29.56
CA ASN A 222 26.20 -19.04 -31.01
C ASN A 222 27.62 -19.42 -31.46
N GLU A 223 28.65 -18.94 -30.76
CA GLU A 223 30.03 -19.33 -31.01
C GLU A 223 30.23 -20.83 -30.82
N TRP A 224 29.73 -21.37 -29.71
CA TRP A 224 29.80 -22.79 -29.41
C TRP A 224 29.03 -23.63 -30.44
N ALA A 225 27.84 -23.19 -30.86
CA ALA A 225 27.07 -23.86 -31.90
C ALA A 225 27.82 -23.89 -33.25
N ARG A 226 28.48 -22.79 -33.61
CA ARG A 226 29.32 -22.73 -34.82
C ARG A 226 30.52 -23.67 -34.73
N GLU A 227 31.23 -23.69 -33.60
CA GLU A 227 32.34 -24.64 -33.38
C GLU A 227 31.89 -26.10 -33.45
N MET A 228 30.72 -26.40 -32.88
CA MET A 228 30.12 -27.74 -32.96
C MET A 228 29.75 -28.11 -34.39
N GLN A 229 29.20 -27.18 -35.16
CA GLN A 229 28.89 -27.39 -36.57
C GLN A 229 30.17 -27.64 -37.38
N GLU A 230 31.19 -26.81 -37.23
CA GLU A 230 32.50 -26.98 -37.89
C GLU A 230 33.12 -28.36 -37.54
N ARG A 231 33.00 -28.81 -36.30
CA ARG A 231 33.46 -30.14 -35.87
C ARG A 231 32.70 -31.27 -36.56
N LEU A 232 31.37 -31.16 -36.65
CA LEU A 232 30.53 -32.16 -37.32
C LEU A 232 30.83 -32.22 -38.83
N GLU A 233 31.02 -31.07 -39.46
CA GLU A 233 31.40 -30.97 -40.88
C GLU A 233 32.78 -31.60 -41.12
N LEU A 234 33.76 -31.34 -40.24
CA LEU A 234 35.08 -31.97 -40.32
C LEU A 234 35.02 -33.48 -40.09
N GLU A 235 34.20 -33.96 -39.15
CA GLU A 235 33.97 -35.39 -38.93
C GLU A 235 33.37 -36.08 -40.14
N HIS A 236 32.34 -35.46 -40.72
CA HIS A 236 31.72 -35.93 -41.94
C HIS A 236 32.72 -35.94 -43.11
N GLN A 237 33.54 -34.91 -43.26
CA GLN A 237 34.60 -34.88 -44.28
C GLN A 237 35.61 -36.01 -44.07
N ARG A 238 36.07 -36.23 -42.83
CA ARG A 238 36.96 -37.37 -42.51
C ARG A 238 36.34 -38.72 -42.87
N GLN A 239 35.03 -38.88 -42.65
CA GLN A 239 34.32 -40.10 -43.04
C GLN A 239 34.30 -40.27 -44.56
N GLN A 240 34.01 -39.20 -45.31
CA GLN A 240 34.04 -39.24 -46.78
C GLN A 240 35.43 -39.54 -47.33
N ASP A 241 36.47 -38.90 -46.78
CA ASP A 241 37.86 -39.14 -47.17
C ASP A 241 38.26 -40.59 -46.88
N TRP A 242 37.86 -41.12 -45.73
CA TRP A 242 38.11 -42.51 -45.35
C TRP A 242 37.37 -43.51 -46.26
N GLU A 243 36.12 -43.23 -46.63
CA GLU A 243 35.38 -44.04 -47.59
C GLU A 243 36.04 -44.05 -48.97
N LEU A 244 36.51 -42.88 -49.44
CA LEU A 244 37.23 -42.76 -50.70
C LEU A 244 38.57 -43.50 -50.67
N GLU A 245 39.33 -43.39 -49.58
CA GLU A 245 40.56 -44.15 -49.37
C GLU A 245 40.28 -45.67 -49.41
N LEU A 246 39.21 -46.11 -48.74
CA LEU A 246 38.81 -47.51 -48.71
C LEU A 246 38.38 -48.02 -50.10
N GLN A 247 37.66 -47.21 -50.86
CA GLN A 247 37.31 -47.51 -52.26
C GLN A 247 38.56 -47.63 -53.13
N THR A 248 39.47 -46.65 -53.04
CA THR A 248 40.73 -46.66 -53.78
C THR A 248 41.55 -47.90 -53.46
N ARG A 249 41.67 -48.25 -52.17
CA ARG A 249 42.38 -49.45 -51.72
C ARG A 249 41.72 -50.74 -52.21
N ARG A 250 40.39 -50.78 -52.28
CA ARG A 250 39.64 -51.91 -52.85
C ARG A 250 39.92 -52.07 -54.34
N GLU A 251 39.88 -50.97 -55.10
CA GLU A 251 40.20 -51.00 -56.52
C GLU A 251 41.65 -51.43 -56.78
N GLU A 252 42.61 -50.91 -56.00
CA GLU A 252 44.01 -51.32 -56.09
C GLU A 252 44.19 -52.80 -55.78
N TRP A 253 43.51 -53.31 -54.76
CA TRP A 253 43.49 -54.72 -54.43
C TRP A 253 42.90 -55.56 -55.57
N GLU A 254 41.78 -55.14 -56.16
CA GLU A 254 41.16 -55.81 -57.31
C GLU A 254 42.06 -55.81 -58.55
N ARG A 255 42.72 -54.68 -58.86
CA ARG A 255 43.71 -54.57 -59.94
C ARG A 255 44.91 -55.48 -59.70
N SER A 256 45.42 -55.53 -58.47
CA SER A 256 46.52 -56.41 -58.06
C SER A 256 46.11 -57.89 -58.20
N LEU A 257 44.92 -58.24 -57.75
CA LEU A 257 44.36 -59.59 -57.88
C LEU A 257 44.15 -59.97 -59.35
N ALA A 258 43.63 -59.06 -60.17
CA ALA A 258 43.46 -59.28 -61.60
C ALA A 258 44.79 -59.46 -62.32
N ALA A 259 45.80 -58.66 -61.98
CA ALA A 259 47.17 -58.79 -62.50
C ALA A 259 47.80 -60.13 -62.08
N GLN A 260 47.60 -60.56 -60.84
CA GLN A 260 48.06 -61.87 -60.36
C GLN A 260 47.39 -63.02 -61.12
N LYS A 261 46.06 -62.99 -61.26
CA LYS A 261 45.31 -63.97 -62.07
C LYS A 261 45.72 -63.96 -63.54
N ALA A 262 46.06 -62.79 -64.10
CA ALA A 262 46.56 -62.68 -65.46
C ALA A 262 47.96 -63.31 -65.60
N ARG A 263 48.86 -63.08 -64.63
CA ARG A 263 50.18 -63.76 -64.57
C ARG A 263 50.03 -65.27 -64.44
N GLU A 264 49.10 -65.75 -63.62
CA GLU A 264 48.78 -67.18 -63.52
C GLU A 264 48.28 -67.75 -64.84
N ARG A 265 47.30 -67.11 -65.49
CA ARG A 265 46.84 -67.52 -66.81
C ARG A 265 47.94 -67.50 -67.87
N GLN A 266 48.84 -66.53 -67.85
CA GLN A 266 50.00 -66.51 -68.74
C GLN A 266 50.96 -67.67 -68.47
N ARG A 267 51.20 -68.02 -67.20
CA ARG A 267 52.00 -69.20 -66.82
C ARG A 267 51.34 -70.49 -67.30
N GLU A 268 50.04 -70.65 -67.09
CA GLU A 268 49.26 -71.79 -67.57
C GLU A 268 49.30 -71.90 -69.09
N GLN A 269 49.04 -70.81 -69.83
CA GLN A 269 49.11 -70.79 -71.29
C GLN A 269 50.52 -71.04 -71.83
N ALA A 270 51.55 -70.56 -71.13
CA ALA A 270 52.94 -70.86 -71.50
C ALA A 270 53.26 -72.35 -71.29
N TRP A 271 52.79 -72.92 -70.17
CA TRP A 271 52.92 -74.34 -69.88
C TRP A 271 52.14 -75.20 -70.89
N GLU A 272 50.90 -74.82 -71.24
CA GLU A 272 50.12 -75.51 -72.27
C GLU A 272 50.79 -75.46 -73.64
N ARG A 273 51.34 -74.30 -74.04
CA ARG A 273 52.12 -74.17 -75.28
C ARG A 273 53.34 -75.09 -75.28
N GLN A 274 54.11 -75.08 -74.19
CA GLN A 274 55.26 -75.96 -74.02
C GLN A 274 54.85 -77.45 -74.08
N MET A 275 53.74 -77.81 -73.44
CA MET A 275 53.23 -79.19 -73.46
C MET A 275 52.67 -79.59 -74.83
N LYS A 276 52.14 -78.64 -75.61
CA LYS A 276 51.68 -78.87 -76.98
C LYS A 276 52.86 -79.04 -77.93
N GLU A 277 53.87 -78.17 -77.82
CA GLU A 277 55.13 -78.27 -78.57
C GLU A 277 55.83 -79.61 -78.28
N LYS A 278 55.97 -79.96 -76.99
CA LYS A 278 56.54 -81.26 -76.59
C LYS A 278 55.76 -82.45 -77.18
N ARG A 279 54.42 -82.37 -77.20
CA ARG A 279 53.55 -83.37 -77.85
C ARG A 279 53.67 -83.36 -79.38
N GLU A 280 53.96 -82.23 -80.00
CA GLU A 280 54.21 -82.11 -81.44
C GLU A 280 55.57 -82.69 -81.80
N ASP A 281 56.61 -82.38 -81.04
CA ASP A 281 57.94 -82.98 -81.17
C ASP A 281 57.90 -84.50 -80.98
N GLU A 282 57.10 -84.99 -80.03
CA GLU A 282 56.86 -86.41 -79.84
C GLU A 282 56.15 -87.01 -81.07
N ARG A 283 55.10 -86.36 -81.60
CA ARG A 283 54.44 -86.77 -82.85
C ARG A 283 55.35 -86.72 -84.08
N VAL A 284 56.26 -85.74 -84.18
CA VAL A 284 57.24 -85.63 -85.27
C VAL A 284 58.26 -86.76 -85.15
N ARG A 285 58.79 -87.01 -83.95
CA ARG A 285 59.69 -88.14 -83.67
C ARG A 285 59.02 -89.47 -83.99
N GLU A 286 57.76 -89.66 -83.60
CA GLU A 286 56.99 -90.87 -83.91
C GLU A 286 56.77 -91.04 -85.42
N ARG A 287 56.43 -89.96 -86.15
CA ARG A 287 56.33 -89.99 -87.62
C ARG A 287 57.66 -90.31 -88.29
N GLN A 288 58.76 -89.69 -87.85
CA GLN A 288 60.11 -90.00 -88.35
C GLN A 288 60.44 -91.47 -88.09
N TRP A 289 60.22 -91.94 -86.88
CA TRP A 289 60.42 -93.35 -86.52
C TRP A 289 59.61 -94.30 -87.41
N HIS A 290 58.34 -93.98 -87.72
CA HIS A 290 57.53 -94.78 -88.64
C HIS A 290 58.02 -94.73 -90.10
N LEU A 291 58.50 -93.58 -90.58
CA LEU A 291 59.10 -93.46 -91.91
C LEU A 291 60.39 -94.28 -91.99
N ASP A 292 61.26 -94.16 -90.99
CA ASP A 292 62.47 -94.96 -90.88
C ASP A 292 62.14 -96.45 -90.81
N GLN A 293 61.07 -96.83 -90.10
CA GLN A 293 60.63 -98.22 -90.02
C GLN A 293 60.01 -98.73 -91.32
N ALA A 294 59.21 -97.92 -92.02
CA ALA A 294 58.66 -98.26 -93.33
C ALA A 294 59.75 -98.33 -94.41
N GLU A 295 60.78 -97.49 -94.33
CA GLU A 295 61.95 -97.55 -95.20
C GLU A 295 62.79 -98.81 -94.91
N ARG A 296 62.95 -99.19 -93.64
CA ARG A 296 63.56 -100.47 -93.24
C ARG A 296 62.79 -101.67 -93.80
N GLU A 297 61.46 -101.67 -93.70
CA GLU A 297 60.59 -102.71 -94.27
C GLU A 297 60.66 -102.74 -95.81
N ARG A 298 60.65 -101.57 -96.46
CA ARG A 298 60.73 -101.45 -97.93
C ARG A 298 62.08 -101.91 -98.48
N LEU A 299 63.16 -101.61 -97.78
CA LEU A 299 64.50 -102.10 -98.14
C LEU A 299 64.63 -103.62 -97.86
N GLY A 300 63.65 -104.24 -97.19
CA GLY A 300 63.64 -105.66 -96.89
C GLY A 300 64.87 -106.10 -96.10
N LEU A 301 65.43 -105.19 -95.31
CA LEU A 301 66.66 -105.38 -94.54
C LEU A 301 66.35 -106.21 -93.31
N PHE A 302 66.63 -107.50 -93.38
CA PHE A 302 66.54 -108.38 -92.23
C PHE A 302 67.85 -109.15 -92.06
N TRP A 303 68.18 -109.44 -90.81
CA TRP A 303 69.26 -110.35 -90.50
C TRP A 303 68.89 -111.75 -90.97
N ALA A 304 69.78 -112.37 -91.73
CA ALA A 304 69.78 -113.83 -91.89
C ALA A 304 69.84 -114.49 -90.51
N GLN A 305 69.40 -115.74 -90.45
CA GLN A 305 69.45 -116.52 -89.21
C GLN A 305 70.89 -116.51 -88.64
N PRO A 306 71.08 -116.06 -87.38
CA PRO A 306 72.41 -115.92 -86.81
C PRO A 306 73.10 -117.27 -86.75
N THR A 307 74.31 -117.33 -87.28
CA THR A 307 75.16 -118.51 -87.21
C THR A 307 76.04 -118.38 -85.96
N ALA A 308 75.96 -119.37 -85.08
CA ALA A 308 76.83 -119.47 -83.91
C ALA A 308 78.29 -119.69 -84.36
N GLY A 309 79.17 -118.76 -84.00
CA GLY A 309 80.61 -118.86 -84.16
C GLY A 309 81.28 -119.59 -82.99
N ARG A 310 82.62 -119.54 -82.96
CA ARG A 310 83.41 -120.08 -81.83
C ARG A 310 83.19 -119.22 -80.58
N CYS A 311 83.31 -119.84 -79.41
CA CYS A 311 83.34 -119.12 -78.15
C CYS A 311 84.65 -118.33 -78.08
N SER A 312 84.55 -117.00 -77.99
CA SER A 312 85.71 -116.10 -77.96
C SER A 312 86.32 -116.00 -76.55
N SER A 313 85.51 -116.20 -75.51
CA SER A 313 85.95 -116.40 -74.12
C SER A 313 84.91 -117.24 -73.34
N HIS A 314 85.24 -117.65 -72.10
CA HIS A 314 84.30 -118.37 -71.23
C HIS A 314 83.00 -117.57 -71.09
N GLY A 315 81.87 -118.17 -71.48
CA GLY A 315 80.57 -117.52 -71.48
C GLY A 315 80.43 -116.39 -72.52
N VAL A 316 81.19 -116.34 -73.60
CA VAL A 316 80.95 -115.39 -74.70
C VAL A 316 80.99 -116.14 -76.03
N ARG A 317 79.83 -116.23 -76.69
CA ARG A 317 79.72 -116.78 -78.04
C ARG A 317 79.57 -115.67 -79.04
N ASP A 318 80.41 -115.67 -80.07
CA ASP A 318 80.26 -114.75 -81.18
C ASP A 318 79.17 -115.26 -82.12
N TYR A 319 78.18 -114.44 -82.42
CA TYR A 319 77.15 -114.75 -83.41
C TYR A 319 77.38 -113.91 -84.65
N SER A 320 77.57 -114.57 -85.79
CA SER A 320 77.63 -113.90 -87.09
C SER A 320 76.32 -114.08 -87.83
N ALA A 321 75.69 -112.98 -88.22
CA ALA A 321 74.60 -112.97 -89.15
C ALA A 321 74.94 -112.08 -90.33
N LYS A 322 74.34 -112.36 -91.49
CA LYS A 322 74.45 -111.53 -92.68
C LYS A 322 73.21 -110.66 -92.79
N LEU A 323 73.38 -109.38 -93.09
CA LEU A 323 72.24 -108.52 -93.37
C LEU A 323 71.82 -108.76 -94.83
N LEU A 324 70.64 -109.35 -95.03
CA LEU A 324 70.13 -109.67 -96.35
C LEU A 324 69.43 -108.44 -96.96
N ASN A 325 69.46 -108.36 -98.30
CA ASN A 325 68.85 -107.27 -99.10
C ASN A 325 69.39 -105.85 -98.84
N ALA A 326 70.62 -105.72 -98.34
CA ALA A 326 71.36 -104.46 -98.44
C ALA A 326 71.56 -104.11 -99.93
N ALA A 327 70.68 -103.27 -100.47
CA ALA A 327 70.62 -102.90 -101.87
C ALA A 327 71.93 -102.24 -102.37
N PRO A 328 72.20 -102.24 -103.71
CA PRO A 328 73.55 -102.05 -104.24
C PRO A 328 74.06 -100.59 -104.22
N TYR A 329 75.37 -100.47 -103.95
CA TYR A 329 76.34 -99.40 -104.25
C TYR A 329 76.27 -97.98 -103.66
N HIS A 330 75.20 -97.51 -103.00
CA HIS A 330 75.19 -96.12 -102.46
C HIS A 330 74.61 -95.93 -101.05
N TYR A 331 74.13 -96.99 -100.41
CA TYR A 331 73.52 -96.91 -99.07
C TYR A 331 74.57 -97.22 -97.98
N ASN A 332 74.58 -96.44 -96.89
CA ASN A 332 75.50 -96.64 -95.76
C ASN A 332 75.10 -97.90 -94.98
N TRP A 333 75.64 -99.06 -95.35
CA TRP A 333 75.34 -100.35 -94.72
C TRP A 333 75.70 -100.42 -93.22
N LEU A 334 76.53 -99.49 -92.73
CA LEU A 334 76.97 -99.46 -91.34
C LEU A 334 75.85 -99.09 -90.37
N GLU A 335 74.96 -98.20 -90.78
CA GLU A 335 73.89 -97.64 -89.94
C GLU A 335 72.76 -98.66 -89.69
N PRO A 336 72.17 -99.32 -90.70
CA PRO A 336 71.25 -100.44 -90.46
C PRO A 336 71.90 -101.59 -89.68
N CYS A 337 73.21 -101.80 -89.84
CA CYS A 337 73.90 -102.87 -89.14
C CYS A 337 73.94 -102.63 -87.62
N MET A 338 74.18 -101.40 -87.17
CA MET A 338 74.18 -101.09 -85.73
C MET A 338 72.78 -100.93 -85.14
N GLU A 339 71.83 -100.45 -85.94
CA GLU A 339 70.50 -100.09 -85.44
C GLU A 339 69.45 -101.19 -85.52
N ILE A 340 69.55 -102.12 -86.49
CA ILE A 340 68.57 -103.20 -86.62
C ILE A 340 68.94 -104.28 -85.59
N PRO A 341 68.11 -104.50 -84.56
CA PRO A 341 68.38 -105.54 -83.60
C PRO A 341 68.28 -106.90 -84.26
N ILE A 342 69.25 -107.77 -83.98
CA ILE A 342 69.17 -109.19 -84.32
C ILE A 342 68.56 -109.95 -83.16
N ASP A 343 67.61 -110.83 -83.46
CA ASP A 343 67.08 -111.76 -82.48
C ASP A 343 68.04 -112.94 -82.32
N ILE A 344 68.65 -113.03 -81.13
CA ILE A 344 69.45 -114.20 -80.74
C ILE A 344 68.81 -114.78 -79.48
N GLN A 345 68.22 -115.97 -79.63
CA GLN A 345 67.54 -116.70 -78.55
C GLN A 345 66.34 -115.95 -77.93
N GLY A 346 65.55 -115.25 -78.75
CA GLY A 346 64.34 -114.54 -78.32
C GLY A 346 64.61 -113.18 -77.67
N LYS A 347 65.85 -112.66 -77.77
CA LYS A 347 66.23 -111.34 -77.24
C LYS A 347 66.78 -110.47 -78.37
N PRO A 348 66.17 -109.30 -78.66
CA PRO A 348 66.71 -108.37 -79.63
C PRO A 348 68.03 -107.78 -79.09
N ARG A 349 69.08 -107.81 -79.90
CA ARG A 349 70.40 -107.24 -79.57
C ARG A 349 70.91 -106.41 -80.75
N ASN A 350 71.45 -105.23 -80.47
CA ASN A 350 72.09 -104.39 -81.49
C ASN A 350 73.49 -104.90 -81.80
N ALA A 351 73.94 -104.81 -83.04
CA ALA A 351 75.30 -105.25 -83.39
C ALA A 351 76.35 -104.39 -82.67
N SER A 352 77.28 -105.05 -81.97
CA SER A 352 78.44 -104.36 -81.37
C SER A 352 79.53 -104.02 -82.39
N ARG A 353 79.56 -104.71 -83.53
CA ARG A 353 80.55 -104.49 -84.59
C ARG A 353 79.98 -104.93 -85.94
N CYS A 354 80.32 -104.19 -86.99
CA CYS A 354 79.84 -104.39 -88.35
C CYS A 354 81.05 -104.47 -89.31
N GLU A 355 81.28 -105.64 -89.92
CA GLU A 355 82.45 -105.86 -90.80
C GLU A 355 82.08 -106.26 -92.22
N GLN A 356 82.46 -105.50 -93.25
CA GLN A 356 82.18 -105.83 -94.67
C GLN A 356 82.98 -107.05 -95.15
N LYS A 357 82.32 -108.16 -95.53
CA LYS A 357 82.95 -109.33 -96.16
C LYS A 357 82.32 -109.65 -97.53
N GLY A 358 82.94 -109.16 -98.60
CA GLY A 358 82.51 -109.41 -100.00
C GLY A 358 81.34 -108.52 -100.45
N ASN A 359 80.68 -108.90 -101.56
CA ASN A 359 79.52 -108.20 -102.14
C ASN A 359 78.19 -108.43 -101.39
N VAL A 360 78.23 -109.05 -100.21
CA VAL A 360 77.06 -109.29 -99.36
C VAL A 360 77.43 -108.84 -97.94
N GLY A 361 76.68 -107.87 -97.43
CA GLY A 361 77.01 -107.08 -96.24
C GLY A 361 77.04 -107.87 -94.93
N SER A 362 78.16 -107.65 -94.24
CA SER A 362 78.40 -107.64 -92.79
C SER A 362 78.29 -108.90 -91.94
N ILE A 363 79.37 -109.19 -91.19
CA ILE A 363 79.39 -110.06 -90.02
C ILE A 363 79.21 -109.20 -88.77
N VAL A 364 78.26 -109.58 -87.93
CA VAL A 364 78.13 -109.08 -86.56
C VAL A 364 78.97 -109.94 -85.63
N GLN A 365 79.58 -109.34 -84.62
CA GLN A 365 80.17 -110.04 -83.49
C GLN A 365 79.44 -109.53 -82.25
N LEU A 366 78.68 -110.40 -81.59
CA LEU A 366 77.84 -110.07 -80.44
C LEU A 366 78.27 -110.92 -79.25
N PRO A 367 78.72 -110.33 -78.13
CA PRO A 367 79.07 -111.10 -76.96
C PRO A 367 77.79 -111.58 -76.27
N ILE A 368 77.47 -112.88 -76.37
CA ILE A 368 76.31 -113.46 -75.69
C ILE A 368 76.72 -114.56 -74.71
N ALA A 369 76.11 -114.49 -73.54
CA ALA A 369 76.44 -115.21 -72.32
C ALA A 369 76.09 -116.71 -72.29
N SER A 370 76.37 -117.50 -73.34
CA SER A 370 75.97 -118.92 -73.34
C SER A 370 76.89 -119.87 -74.14
N CYS A 371 78.12 -120.07 -73.65
CA CYS A 371 78.92 -121.26 -73.96
C CYS A 371 79.18 -122.01 -72.65
N ALA A 372 78.68 -123.25 -72.55
CA ALA A 372 79.08 -124.24 -71.57
C ALA A 372 79.80 -125.37 -72.33
N ASP A 373 80.88 -125.92 -71.75
CA ASP A 373 81.69 -127.00 -72.32
C ASP A 373 80.89 -128.28 -72.59
#